data_AF-A0AAP2PC85-F1
#
_entry.id   AF-A0AAP2PC85-F1
#
_cell.length_a   1.000
_cell.length_b   1.000
_cell.length_c   1.000
_cell.angle_alpha   90.00
_cell.angle_beta   90.00
_cell.angle_gamma   90.00
#
_symmetry.space_group_name_H-M   'P 1'
#
loop_
_entity.id
_entity.type
_entity.pdbx_description
1 polymer ?
#
loop_
_entity_poly.entity_id
_entity_poly.type
_entity_poly.pdbx_seq_one_letter_code
_entity_poly.pdbx_strand_id
1 'polypeptide(L)'
;MSRLPFYLLVGVLLVTGVAVTLYRHIAFEVPWTPGEQRQVWEIEAQVNFVADGGPAKIDLALPTHQQGFRVLTENTASSGYGLSFLDDQGARRAQWAIREATGTQRLYYSVQLLVAPGAKAPPAVPPEVPRDVAWERPYDTAARAIIARSHQRSADPFTFARELVGRFSDDDAGENARLLLTQYPRPELLVRLLNQADVPARVVNGLMLEDGRRRQSLTPWVQVFENDRSMLIDPVTGEQGRPDNLLLWGAGGQSVLEVEGGSRSQVTFSMIRHNEPAAVAVRNQLAEDTLLNFSIHSLPLEEQSLFKTILLIPIGALVVVLLRVLIGIKTSGTFMPVLIALAFIQTTLFTGLIGFLLVVAVGLVIRSYLSHLNLLLVARVSAVIITVIAIISLFSVLAYRLGLNAGLTITFFPMIILSWTIERMSILWEEEGPKEVLIQGGGSLLTAVLAYLAMNNPWIRHLTFNFLGVQLILMALILLLGNYTGYRLLELRRFKPVTED
;
A
#
# COMPACT_ATOMS: atom_id res chain seq x y z
N MET A 1 43.10 21.40 13.32
CA MET A 1 42.71 20.09 12.75
C MET A 1 42.10 20.33 11.38
N SER A 2 42.49 19.59 10.35
CA SER A 2 41.97 19.80 9.00
C SER A 2 40.46 19.57 8.99
N ARG A 3 39.69 20.48 8.37
CA ARG A 3 38.23 20.33 8.21
C ARG A 3 37.85 19.31 7.12
N LEU A 4 38.85 18.81 6.39
CA LEU A 4 38.70 17.87 5.29
C LEU A 4 37.99 16.54 5.66
N PRO A 5 38.39 15.79 6.72
CA PRO A 5 37.71 14.56 7.11
C PRO A 5 36.23 14.78 7.49
N PHE A 6 35.91 15.95 8.07
CA PHE A 6 34.53 16.30 8.41
C PHE A 6 33.67 16.52 7.14
N TYR A 7 34.14 17.30 6.17
CA TYR A 7 33.40 17.52 4.93
C TYR A 7 33.30 16.23 4.09
N LEU A 8 34.30 15.36 4.14
CA LEU A 8 34.25 14.04 3.51
C LEU A 8 33.15 13.17 4.11
N LEU A 9 33.05 13.10 5.45
CA LEU A 9 31.99 12.38 6.15
C LEU A 9 30.59 12.89 5.75
N VAL A 10 30.40 14.22 5.75
CA VAL A 10 29.14 14.84 5.32
C VAL A 10 28.84 14.50 3.86
N GLY A 11 29.83 14.56 2.98
CA GLY A 11 29.68 14.22 1.57
C GLY A 11 29.25 12.76 1.38
N VAL A 12 29.88 11.82 2.08
CA VAL A 12 29.51 10.40 2.05
C VAL A 12 28.09 10.18 2.53
N LEU A 13 27.69 10.80 3.65
CA LEU A 13 26.31 10.70 4.15
C LEU A 13 25.28 11.23 3.14
N LEU A 14 25.56 12.36 2.51
CA LEU A 14 24.65 12.98 1.54
C LEU A 14 24.53 12.12 0.26
N VAL A 15 25.67 11.68 -0.29
CA VAL A 15 25.70 10.82 -1.49
C VAL A 15 25.00 9.49 -1.21
N THR A 16 25.28 8.87 -0.07
CA THR A 16 24.65 7.59 0.33
C THR A 16 23.14 7.77 0.54
N GLY A 17 22.73 8.84 1.24
CA GLY A 17 21.33 9.17 1.46
C GLY A 17 20.56 9.37 0.16
N VAL A 18 21.13 10.14 -0.78
CA VAL A 18 20.54 10.36 -2.11
C VAL A 18 20.50 9.05 -2.91
N ALA A 19 21.60 8.29 -2.96
CA ALA A 19 21.67 7.04 -3.71
C ALA A 19 20.64 6.01 -3.23
N VAL A 20 20.51 5.80 -1.91
CA VAL A 20 19.50 4.90 -1.33
C VAL A 20 18.08 5.38 -1.63
N THR A 21 17.84 6.69 -1.60
CA THR A 21 16.53 7.28 -1.90
C THR A 21 16.17 7.08 -3.38
N LEU A 22 17.12 7.33 -4.28
CA LEU A 22 16.93 7.20 -5.73
C LEU A 22 16.75 5.75 -6.15
N TYR A 23 17.59 4.84 -5.61
CA TYR A 23 17.45 3.41 -5.83
C TYR A 23 16.07 2.93 -5.40
N ARG A 24 15.57 3.41 -4.24
CA ARG A 24 14.25 3.03 -3.76
C ARG A 24 13.12 3.49 -4.68
N HIS A 25 13.22 4.69 -5.24
CA HIS A 25 12.24 5.21 -6.19
C HIS A 25 12.25 4.43 -7.51
N ILE A 26 13.43 4.18 -8.08
CA ILE A 26 13.57 3.57 -9.42
C ILE A 26 13.27 2.06 -9.38
N ALA A 27 13.85 1.33 -8.42
CA ALA A 27 13.73 -0.13 -8.38
C ALA A 27 12.35 -0.59 -7.86
N PHE A 28 11.72 0.19 -6.99
CA PHE A 28 10.46 -0.17 -6.33
C PHE A 28 9.28 0.73 -6.68
N GLU A 29 9.40 1.62 -7.68
CA GLU A 29 8.32 2.53 -8.13
C GLU A 29 7.62 3.31 -6.99
N VAL A 30 8.32 3.58 -5.87
CA VAL A 30 7.74 4.29 -4.73
C VAL A 30 7.62 5.77 -5.09
N PRO A 31 6.43 6.38 -5.07
CA PRO A 31 6.21 7.74 -5.56
C PRO A 31 6.85 8.80 -4.64
N TRP A 32 7.32 9.90 -5.22
CA TRP A 32 7.86 11.04 -4.47
C TRP A 32 6.79 11.82 -3.72
N THR A 33 5.57 11.85 -4.24
CA THR A 33 4.49 12.70 -3.73
C THR A 33 3.52 11.88 -2.88
N PRO A 34 3.04 12.44 -1.75
CA PRO A 34 1.90 11.87 -1.07
C PRO A 34 0.66 12.00 -1.97
N GLY A 35 -0.02 10.89 -2.26
CA GLY A 35 -1.30 10.89 -2.98
C GLY A 35 -1.32 10.13 -4.30
N GLU A 36 -0.19 9.62 -4.79
CA GLU A 36 -0.22 8.67 -5.90
C GLU A 36 -0.83 7.34 -5.41
N GLN A 37 -2.12 7.18 -5.68
CA GLN A 37 -2.86 5.97 -5.37
C GLN A 37 -2.75 5.02 -6.54
N ARG A 38 -2.49 3.75 -6.24
CA ARG A 38 -2.59 2.68 -7.22
C ARG A 38 -3.89 1.94 -6.99
N GLN A 39 -4.55 1.62 -8.10
CA GLN A 39 -5.78 0.84 -8.07
C GLN A 39 -5.43 -0.61 -7.75
N VAL A 40 -6.06 -1.14 -6.72
CA VAL A 40 -6.00 -2.54 -6.32
C VAL A 40 -7.39 -3.12 -6.47
N TRP A 41 -7.50 -4.20 -7.23
CA TRP A 41 -8.70 -5.01 -7.30
C TRP A 41 -8.61 -6.12 -6.28
N GLU A 42 -9.57 -6.18 -5.36
CA GLU A 42 -9.77 -7.35 -4.53
C GLU A 42 -10.87 -8.20 -5.16
N ILE A 43 -10.51 -9.43 -5.49
CA ILE A 43 -11.39 -10.38 -6.17
C ILE A 43 -11.55 -11.60 -5.30
N GLU A 44 -12.79 -11.94 -5.00
CA GLU A 44 -13.17 -13.14 -4.26
C GLU A 44 -13.85 -14.12 -5.22
N ALA A 45 -13.27 -15.31 -5.35
CA ALA A 45 -13.86 -16.47 -5.98
C ALA A 45 -14.55 -17.32 -4.91
N GLN A 46 -15.87 -17.45 -5.03
CA GLN A 46 -16.69 -18.29 -4.17
C GLN A 46 -17.08 -19.56 -4.92
N VAL A 47 -16.55 -20.70 -4.48
CA VAL A 47 -16.93 -22.02 -4.99
C VAL A 47 -18.07 -22.58 -4.14
N ASN A 48 -19.16 -22.98 -4.78
CA ASN A 48 -20.29 -23.64 -4.15
C ASN A 48 -20.52 -25.01 -4.79
N PHE A 49 -20.72 -26.05 -3.98
CA PHE A 49 -21.07 -27.39 -4.44
C PHE A 49 -21.89 -28.14 -3.38
N VAL A 50 -22.53 -29.23 -3.78
CA VAL A 50 -23.24 -30.15 -2.87
C VAL A 50 -22.38 -31.41 -2.73
N ALA A 51 -21.90 -31.68 -1.53
CA ALA A 51 -21.06 -32.85 -1.25
C ALA A 51 -21.92 -34.12 -1.06
N ASP A 52 -21.41 -35.24 -1.57
CA ASP A 52 -22.16 -36.50 -1.63
C ASP A 52 -22.04 -37.35 -0.35
N GLY A 53 -21.35 -36.85 0.70
CA GLY A 53 -21.14 -37.55 1.97
C GLY A 53 -19.86 -38.38 2.07
N GLY A 54 -19.01 -38.33 1.03
CA GLY A 54 -17.71 -39.00 0.99
C GLY A 54 -16.53 -38.03 0.92
N PRO A 55 -15.34 -38.50 0.52
CA PRO A 55 -14.20 -37.63 0.27
C PRO A 55 -14.49 -36.70 -0.91
N ALA A 56 -14.12 -35.43 -0.77
CA ALA A 56 -14.29 -34.42 -1.81
C ALA A 56 -12.96 -33.74 -2.11
N LYS A 57 -12.73 -33.50 -3.40
CA LYS A 57 -11.54 -32.81 -3.92
C LYS A 57 -11.97 -31.72 -4.89
N ILE A 58 -11.49 -30.50 -4.68
CA ILE A 58 -11.88 -29.32 -5.44
C ILE A 58 -10.61 -28.67 -5.97
N ASP A 59 -10.53 -28.51 -7.29
CA ASP A 59 -9.39 -27.90 -7.97
C ASP A 59 -9.84 -26.61 -8.69
N LEU A 60 -9.43 -25.45 -8.19
CA LEU A 60 -9.71 -24.13 -8.78
C LEU A 60 -8.46 -23.55 -9.45
N ALA A 61 -8.57 -23.18 -10.73
CA ALA A 61 -7.53 -22.44 -11.43
C ALA A 61 -7.37 -21.04 -10.83
N LEU A 62 -6.13 -20.58 -10.67
CA LEU A 62 -5.80 -19.27 -10.10
C LEU A 62 -5.29 -18.31 -11.19
N PRO A 63 -5.49 -16.99 -11.04
CA PRO A 63 -4.89 -16.02 -11.92
C PRO A 63 -3.38 -15.96 -11.69
N THR A 64 -2.61 -15.76 -12.75
CA THR A 64 -1.16 -15.56 -12.70
C THR A 64 -0.79 -14.12 -13.04
N HIS A 65 0.49 -13.77 -12.90
CA HIS A 65 0.97 -12.48 -13.38
C HIS A 65 0.70 -12.34 -14.88
N GLN A 66 0.14 -11.20 -15.28
CA GLN A 66 -0.31 -10.98 -16.65
C GLN A 66 -0.11 -9.51 -17.06
N GLN A 67 -0.28 -9.22 -18.34
CA GLN A 67 -0.18 -7.85 -18.83
C GLN A 67 -1.22 -6.97 -18.12
N GLY A 68 -0.81 -5.80 -17.63
CA GLY A 68 -1.68 -4.83 -16.96
C GLY A 68 -2.01 -5.13 -15.49
N PHE A 69 -1.78 -6.35 -14.99
CA PHE A 69 -2.12 -6.74 -13.61
C PHE A 69 -1.04 -7.57 -12.95
N ARG A 70 -0.77 -7.28 -11.67
CA ARG A 70 0.17 -8.03 -10.85
C ARG A 70 -0.52 -8.54 -9.59
N VAL A 71 -0.44 -9.85 -9.35
CA VAL A 71 -0.90 -10.49 -8.09
C VAL A 71 -0.07 -9.95 -6.92
N LEU A 72 -0.75 -9.52 -5.85
CA LEU A 72 -0.15 -8.96 -4.62
C LEU A 72 -0.22 -9.95 -3.46
N THR A 73 -1.42 -10.38 -3.11
CA THR A 73 -1.69 -11.31 -2.01
C THR A 73 -2.78 -12.28 -2.42
N GLU A 74 -2.69 -13.49 -1.88
CA GLU A 74 -3.65 -14.56 -2.09
C GLU A 74 -4.03 -15.09 -0.71
N ASN A 75 -5.32 -15.19 -0.45
CA ASN A 75 -5.86 -15.71 0.80
C ASN A 75 -6.94 -16.75 0.50
N THR A 76 -7.13 -17.69 1.42
CA THR A 76 -8.18 -18.69 1.33
C THR A 76 -8.91 -18.79 2.67
N ALA A 77 -10.22 -18.96 2.62
CA ALA A 77 -11.02 -19.26 3.81
C ALA A 77 -11.78 -20.57 3.59
N SER A 78 -11.29 -21.64 4.20
CA SER A 78 -11.85 -22.99 4.08
C SER A 78 -11.65 -23.76 5.39
N SER A 79 -12.64 -23.67 6.29
CA SER A 79 -12.61 -24.42 7.55
C SER A 79 -12.71 -25.92 7.30
N GLY A 80 -11.76 -26.70 7.81
CA GLY A 80 -11.78 -28.18 7.78
C GLY A 80 -11.26 -28.83 6.49
N TYR A 81 -10.88 -28.07 5.48
CA TYR A 81 -10.25 -28.59 4.25
C TYR A 81 -8.72 -28.50 4.34
N GLY A 82 -8.03 -29.53 3.84
CA GLY A 82 -6.60 -29.42 3.53
C GLY A 82 -6.41 -28.63 2.25
N LEU A 83 -5.49 -27.67 2.26
CA LEU A 83 -5.18 -26.82 1.10
C LEU A 83 -3.77 -27.12 0.59
N SER A 84 -3.65 -27.28 -0.73
CA SER A 84 -2.36 -27.27 -1.43
C SER A 84 -2.44 -26.37 -2.65
N PHE A 85 -1.35 -25.65 -2.92
CA PHE A 85 -1.16 -24.92 -4.17
C PHE A 85 -0.32 -25.79 -5.09
N LEU A 86 -0.84 -26.04 -6.29
CA LEU A 86 -0.18 -26.82 -7.33
C LEU A 86 0.23 -25.88 -8.47
N ASP A 87 1.42 -26.10 -9.01
CA ASP A 87 1.91 -25.40 -10.20
C ASP A 87 2.27 -26.45 -11.25
N ASP A 88 1.48 -26.53 -12.32
CA ASP A 88 1.68 -27.46 -13.43
C ASP A 88 1.85 -26.67 -14.72
N GLN A 89 3.05 -26.70 -15.30
CA GLN A 89 3.39 -26.06 -16.58
C GLN A 89 2.97 -24.56 -16.68
N GLY A 90 3.03 -23.83 -15.56
CA GLY A 90 2.66 -22.41 -15.50
C GLY A 90 1.17 -22.13 -15.26
N ALA A 91 0.37 -23.16 -15.00
CA ALA A 91 -1.02 -23.05 -14.54
C ALA A 91 -1.09 -23.32 -13.03
N ARG A 92 -1.18 -22.25 -12.23
CA ARG A 92 -1.36 -22.35 -10.78
C ARG A 92 -2.80 -22.74 -10.41
N ARG A 93 -2.96 -23.66 -9.46
CA ARG A 93 -4.26 -24.12 -8.95
C ARG A 93 -4.27 -24.19 -7.43
N ALA A 94 -5.42 -23.90 -6.83
CA ALA A 94 -5.71 -24.20 -5.42
C ALA A 94 -6.51 -25.50 -5.35
N GLN A 95 -6.00 -26.46 -4.57
CA GLN A 95 -6.64 -27.74 -4.34
C GLN A 95 -7.12 -27.83 -2.89
N TRP A 96 -8.42 -28.01 -2.70
CA TRP A 96 -9.00 -28.33 -1.41
C TRP A 96 -9.36 -29.82 -1.34
N ALA A 97 -9.00 -30.48 -0.25
CA ALA A 97 -9.33 -31.87 -0.01
C ALA A 97 -9.89 -32.08 1.40
N ILE A 98 -10.92 -32.91 1.51
CA ILE A 98 -11.52 -33.33 2.78
C ILE A 98 -11.94 -34.80 2.69
N ARG A 99 -11.87 -35.54 3.81
CA ARG A 99 -12.23 -36.96 3.85
C ARG A 99 -13.74 -37.21 3.87
N GLU A 100 -14.49 -36.28 4.44
CA GLU A 100 -15.93 -36.41 4.59
C GLU A 100 -16.56 -35.01 4.58
N ALA A 101 -17.41 -34.75 3.60
CA ALA A 101 -18.21 -33.54 3.51
C ALA A 101 -19.65 -33.89 3.15
N THR A 102 -20.61 -33.26 3.82
CA THR A 102 -22.05 -33.48 3.58
C THR A 102 -22.76 -32.16 3.31
N GLY A 103 -23.79 -32.20 2.47
CA GLY A 103 -24.64 -31.04 2.21
C GLY A 103 -23.94 -29.94 1.40
N THR A 104 -24.43 -28.71 1.53
CA THR A 104 -23.92 -27.57 0.76
C THR A 104 -22.60 -27.06 1.33
N GLN A 105 -21.56 -27.04 0.50
CA GLN A 105 -20.23 -26.61 0.85
C GLN A 105 -19.89 -25.29 0.15
N ARG A 106 -19.10 -24.45 0.82
CA ARG A 106 -18.65 -23.15 0.30
C ARG A 106 -17.17 -22.96 0.60
N LEU A 107 -16.40 -22.65 -0.43
CA LEU A 107 -14.98 -22.37 -0.34
C LEU A 107 -14.72 -20.98 -0.90
N TYR A 108 -13.81 -20.24 -0.28
CA TYR A 108 -13.46 -18.89 -0.69
C TYR A 108 -11.96 -18.81 -0.99
N TYR A 109 -11.64 -18.21 -2.13
CA TYR A 109 -10.31 -17.77 -2.50
C TYR A 109 -10.39 -16.28 -2.80
N SER A 110 -9.55 -15.46 -2.18
CA SER A 110 -9.46 -14.04 -2.47
C SER A 110 -8.05 -13.66 -2.92
N VAL A 111 -7.98 -12.77 -3.90
CA VAL A 111 -6.74 -12.29 -4.50
C VAL A 111 -6.78 -10.78 -4.64
N GLN A 112 -5.66 -10.12 -4.32
CA GLN A 112 -5.46 -8.71 -4.57
C GLN A 112 -4.58 -8.52 -5.81
N LEU A 113 -5.06 -7.73 -6.77
CA LEU A 113 -4.40 -7.45 -8.05
C LEU A 113 -4.11 -5.96 -8.17
N LEU A 114 -2.83 -5.61 -8.30
CA LEU A 114 -2.39 -4.26 -8.61
C LEU A 114 -2.56 -3.97 -10.10
N VAL A 115 -3.21 -2.86 -10.44
CA VAL A 115 -3.20 -2.33 -11.81
C VAL A 115 -1.82 -1.76 -12.12
N ALA A 116 -1.10 -2.44 -13.01
CA ALA A 116 0.28 -2.14 -13.39
C ALA A 116 0.41 -2.16 -14.92
N PRO A 117 0.23 -1.02 -15.61
CA PRO A 117 0.26 -0.96 -17.08
C PRO A 117 1.56 -1.49 -17.71
N GLY A 118 2.69 -1.36 -17.00
CA GLY A 118 4.00 -1.86 -17.43
C GLY A 118 4.26 -3.34 -17.12
N ALA A 119 3.34 -4.06 -16.46
CA ALA A 119 3.50 -5.48 -16.20
C ALA A 119 3.48 -6.27 -17.52
N LYS A 120 4.47 -7.15 -17.71
CA LYS A 120 4.53 -8.07 -18.85
C LYS A 120 3.92 -9.41 -18.46
N ALA A 121 3.18 -10.02 -19.39
CA ALA A 121 2.74 -11.39 -19.24
C ALA A 121 3.91 -12.36 -19.52
N PRO A 122 3.96 -13.53 -18.87
CA PRO A 122 4.76 -14.65 -19.35
C PRO A 122 4.40 -14.95 -20.82
N PRO A 123 5.36 -15.36 -21.65
CA PRO A 123 5.07 -15.79 -23.02
C PRO A 123 4.06 -16.94 -22.98
N ALA A 124 2.96 -16.79 -23.71
CA ALA A 124 1.94 -17.82 -23.78
C ALA A 124 2.41 -18.94 -24.72
N VAL A 125 2.47 -20.18 -24.21
CA VAL A 125 2.82 -21.35 -25.01
C VAL A 125 1.62 -21.72 -25.90
N PRO A 126 1.81 -21.84 -27.23
CA PRO A 126 0.75 -22.29 -28.13
C PRO A 126 0.28 -23.71 -27.77
N PRO A 127 -1.03 -24.00 -27.80
CA PRO A 127 -1.53 -25.35 -27.61
C PRO A 127 -1.12 -26.24 -28.79
N GLU A 128 -0.94 -27.54 -28.55
CA GLU A 128 -0.78 -28.51 -29.64
C GLU A 128 -2.08 -28.57 -30.47
N VAL A 129 -1.94 -28.39 -31.79
CA VAL A 129 -3.08 -28.50 -32.71
C VAL A 129 -3.44 -29.99 -32.85
N PRO A 130 -4.69 -30.40 -32.56
CA PRO A 130 -5.13 -31.76 -32.80
C PRO A 130 -4.99 -32.12 -34.27
N ARG A 131 -4.23 -33.18 -34.59
CA ARG A 131 -3.93 -33.58 -35.98
C ARG A 131 -5.17 -34.00 -36.79
N ASP A 132 -6.19 -34.53 -36.12
CA ASP A 132 -7.44 -34.97 -36.74
C ASP A 132 -8.64 -34.44 -35.94
N VAL A 133 -9.17 -33.28 -36.36
CA VAL A 133 -10.45 -32.79 -35.84
C VAL A 133 -11.59 -33.58 -36.50
N ALA A 134 -12.01 -34.68 -35.87
CA ALA A 134 -13.11 -35.49 -36.36
C ALA A 134 -14.46 -34.75 -36.26
N TRP A 135 -15.30 -34.85 -37.29
CA TRP A 135 -16.67 -34.33 -37.29
C TRP A 135 -17.65 -35.45 -37.63
N GLU A 136 -18.77 -35.50 -36.93
CA GLU A 136 -19.89 -36.36 -37.32
C GLU A 136 -20.55 -35.79 -38.58
N ARG A 137 -21.04 -36.65 -39.47
CA ARG A 137 -21.87 -36.20 -40.60
C ARG A 137 -23.26 -35.83 -40.07
N PRO A 138 -23.86 -34.68 -40.48
CA PRO A 138 -23.48 -33.81 -41.61
C PRO A 138 -22.56 -32.62 -41.28
N TYR A 139 -22.08 -32.48 -40.04
CA TYR A 139 -21.33 -31.30 -39.58
C TYR A 139 -20.00 -31.08 -40.30
N ASP A 140 -19.33 -32.14 -40.76
CA ASP A 140 -18.07 -32.05 -41.54
C ASP A 140 -18.23 -31.14 -42.78
N THR A 141 -19.31 -31.32 -43.54
CA THR A 141 -19.56 -30.53 -44.77
C THR A 141 -19.80 -29.07 -44.44
N ALA A 142 -20.56 -28.79 -43.38
CA ALA A 142 -20.85 -27.45 -42.91
C ALA A 142 -19.57 -26.74 -42.42
N ALA A 143 -18.75 -27.43 -41.63
CA ALA A 143 -17.48 -26.94 -41.13
C ALA A 143 -16.51 -26.58 -42.27
N ARG A 144 -16.31 -27.49 -43.23
CA ARG A 144 -15.44 -27.26 -44.40
C ARG A 144 -15.92 -26.07 -45.24
N ALA A 145 -17.23 -25.92 -45.45
CA ALA A 145 -17.79 -24.82 -46.22
C ALA A 145 -17.53 -23.46 -45.55
N ILE A 146 -17.67 -23.38 -44.22
CA ILE A 146 -17.39 -22.16 -43.46
C ILE A 146 -15.90 -21.84 -43.47
N ILE A 147 -15.03 -22.83 -43.20
CA ILE A 147 -13.57 -22.66 -43.22
C ILE A 147 -13.10 -22.16 -44.59
N ALA A 148 -13.51 -22.82 -45.69
CA ALA A 148 -13.11 -22.43 -47.03
C ALA A 148 -13.52 -20.98 -47.36
N ARG A 149 -14.71 -20.57 -46.95
CA ARG A 149 -15.22 -19.21 -47.21
C ARG A 149 -14.50 -18.15 -46.39
N SER A 150 -14.21 -18.43 -45.12
CA SER A 150 -13.45 -17.50 -44.26
C SER A 150 -11.98 -17.41 -44.70
N HIS A 151 -11.39 -18.52 -45.16
CA HIS A 151 -10.02 -18.56 -45.66
C HIS A 151 -9.83 -17.76 -46.95
N GLN A 152 -10.86 -17.68 -47.82
CA GLN A 152 -10.84 -16.83 -49.02
C GLN A 152 -10.87 -15.32 -48.72
N ARG A 153 -11.30 -14.93 -47.52
CA ARG A 153 -11.46 -13.51 -47.11
C ARG A 153 -10.47 -13.07 -46.03
N SER A 154 -9.46 -13.88 -45.73
CA SER A 154 -8.44 -13.61 -44.72
C SER A 154 -7.05 -13.72 -45.32
N ALA A 155 -6.08 -13.07 -44.65
CA ALA A 155 -4.68 -13.03 -45.08
C ALA A 155 -3.73 -13.68 -44.07
N ASP A 156 -4.16 -13.82 -42.82
CA ASP A 156 -3.40 -14.36 -41.69
C ASP A 156 -4.34 -15.06 -40.67
N PRO A 157 -3.82 -15.80 -39.68
CA PRO A 157 -4.63 -16.48 -38.68
C PRO A 157 -5.54 -15.55 -37.86
N PHE A 158 -5.14 -14.31 -37.61
CA PHE A 158 -5.92 -13.35 -36.82
C PHE A 158 -7.12 -12.79 -37.60
N THR A 159 -6.91 -12.44 -38.87
CA THR A 159 -7.97 -12.04 -39.81
C THR A 159 -8.88 -13.22 -40.13
N PHE A 160 -8.34 -14.43 -40.25
CA PHE A 160 -9.14 -15.65 -40.41
C PHE A 160 -10.07 -15.87 -39.23
N ALA A 161 -9.56 -15.77 -38.00
CA ALA A 161 -10.38 -15.92 -36.81
C ALA A 161 -11.47 -14.85 -36.70
N ARG A 162 -11.17 -13.58 -37.03
CA ARG A 162 -12.18 -12.51 -37.08
C ARG A 162 -13.27 -12.78 -38.11
N GLU A 163 -12.89 -13.15 -39.34
CA GLU A 163 -13.84 -13.52 -40.39
C GLU A 163 -14.71 -14.70 -39.96
N LEU A 164 -14.11 -15.69 -39.29
CA LEU A 164 -14.82 -16.83 -38.76
C LEU A 164 -15.87 -16.41 -37.72
N VAL A 165 -15.52 -15.56 -36.75
CA VAL A 165 -16.49 -15.05 -35.76
C VAL A 165 -17.67 -14.33 -36.42
N GLY A 166 -17.39 -13.51 -37.44
CA GLY A 166 -18.42 -12.78 -38.19
C GLY A 166 -19.46 -13.69 -38.83
N ARG A 167 -19.08 -14.90 -39.28
CA ARG A 167 -20.01 -15.88 -39.87
C ARG A 167 -21.00 -16.49 -38.88
N PHE A 168 -20.73 -16.35 -37.59
CA PHE A 168 -21.62 -16.82 -36.53
C PHE A 168 -22.40 -15.68 -35.87
N SER A 169 -22.27 -14.44 -36.39
CA SER A 169 -23.10 -13.31 -35.97
C SER A 169 -24.50 -13.44 -36.56
N ASP A 170 -25.53 -13.00 -35.82
CA ASP A 170 -26.94 -13.22 -36.16
C ASP A 170 -27.34 -12.68 -37.54
N ASP A 171 -26.66 -11.63 -38.02
CA ASP A 171 -26.94 -10.95 -39.29
C ASP A 171 -26.37 -11.68 -40.54
N ASP A 172 -25.33 -12.51 -40.39
CA ASP A 172 -24.65 -13.23 -41.51
C ASP A 172 -24.59 -14.75 -41.30
N ALA A 173 -25.25 -15.27 -40.25
CA ALA A 173 -25.28 -16.70 -39.93
C ALA A 173 -26.07 -17.50 -40.98
N GLY A 174 -25.35 -18.03 -41.97
CA GLY A 174 -25.88 -18.98 -42.94
C GLY A 174 -26.36 -20.29 -42.31
N GLU A 175 -27.09 -21.11 -43.08
CA GLU A 175 -27.67 -22.38 -42.63
C GLU A 175 -26.63 -23.32 -41.97
N ASN A 176 -25.43 -23.40 -42.55
CA ASN A 176 -24.31 -24.18 -42.03
C ASN A 176 -23.86 -23.70 -40.63
N ALA A 177 -23.85 -22.38 -40.38
CA ALA A 177 -23.43 -21.83 -39.10
C ALA A 177 -24.45 -22.16 -38.00
N ARG A 178 -25.75 -22.03 -38.32
CA ARG A 178 -26.84 -22.39 -37.41
C ARG A 178 -26.83 -23.87 -37.05
N LEU A 179 -26.59 -24.74 -38.03
CA LEU A 179 -26.48 -26.18 -37.81
C LEU A 179 -25.34 -26.55 -36.84
N LEU A 180 -24.20 -25.87 -36.91
CA LEU A 180 -23.10 -26.17 -35.98
C LEU A 180 -23.38 -25.64 -34.57
N LEU A 181 -24.07 -24.52 -34.45
CA LEU A 181 -24.47 -23.93 -33.16
C LEU A 181 -25.53 -24.75 -32.41
N THR A 182 -26.27 -25.65 -33.07
CA THR A 182 -27.19 -26.55 -32.36
C THR A 182 -26.47 -27.64 -31.57
N GLN A 183 -25.23 -27.98 -31.95
CA GLN A 183 -24.46 -29.07 -31.34
C GLN A 183 -23.34 -28.57 -30.42
N TYR A 184 -22.71 -27.45 -30.75
CA TYR A 184 -21.51 -26.98 -30.06
C TYR A 184 -21.68 -25.53 -29.58
N PRO A 185 -21.23 -25.19 -28.36
CA PRO A 185 -21.20 -23.81 -27.92
C PRO A 185 -20.20 -23.01 -28.75
N ARG A 186 -20.53 -21.74 -29.01
CA ARG A 186 -19.80 -20.89 -29.96
C ARG A 186 -18.28 -20.81 -29.73
N PRO A 187 -17.75 -20.61 -28.50
CA PRO A 187 -16.29 -20.52 -28.29
C PRO A 187 -15.55 -21.82 -28.63
N GLU A 188 -16.10 -22.97 -28.23
CA GLU A 188 -15.51 -24.28 -28.51
C GLU A 188 -15.60 -24.61 -30.01
N LEU A 189 -16.72 -24.25 -30.65
CA LEU A 189 -16.91 -24.40 -32.08
C LEU A 189 -15.86 -23.60 -32.87
N LEU A 190 -15.62 -22.34 -32.50
CA LEU A 190 -14.61 -21.49 -33.14
C LEU A 190 -13.22 -22.11 -33.02
N VAL A 191 -12.81 -22.52 -31.82
CA VAL A 191 -11.51 -23.20 -31.61
C VAL A 191 -11.41 -24.48 -32.45
N ARG A 192 -12.48 -25.27 -32.54
CA ARG A 192 -12.50 -26.50 -33.34
C ARG A 192 -12.33 -26.24 -34.84
N LEU A 193 -12.97 -25.19 -35.36
CA LEU A 193 -12.83 -24.76 -36.76
C LEU A 193 -11.45 -24.15 -37.04
N LEU A 194 -10.88 -23.39 -36.10
CA LEU A 194 -9.51 -22.87 -36.19
C LEU A 194 -8.49 -24.02 -36.21
N ASN A 195 -8.61 -24.98 -35.29
CA ASN A 195 -7.74 -26.14 -35.24
C ASN A 195 -7.84 -27.01 -36.50
N GLN A 196 -9.03 -27.16 -37.10
CA GLN A 196 -9.18 -27.85 -38.39
C GLN A 196 -8.49 -27.11 -39.54
N ALA A 197 -8.35 -25.80 -39.45
CA ALA A 197 -7.62 -24.98 -40.40
C ALA A 197 -6.12 -24.83 -40.05
N ASP A 198 -5.60 -25.67 -39.15
CA ASP A 198 -4.20 -25.65 -38.68
C ASP A 198 -3.79 -24.34 -37.97
N VAL A 199 -4.76 -23.64 -37.39
CA VAL A 199 -4.55 -22.42 -36.59
C VAL A 199 -4.61 -22.78 -35.10
N PRO A 200 -3.50 -22.69 -34.35
CA PRO A 200 -3.51 -23.00 -32.93
C PRO A 200 -4.38 -22.00 -32.17
N ALA A 201 -5.40 -22.52 -31.48
CA ALA A 201 -6.32 -21.72 -30.69
C ALA A 201 -6.77 -22.47 -29.44
N ARG A 202 -7.17 -21.71 -28.41
CA ARG A 202 -7.78 -22.24 -27.20
C ARG A 202 -8.84 -21.31 -26.64
N VAL A 203 -9.76 -21.88 -25.86
CA VAL A 203 -10.69 -21.10 -25.05
C VAL A 203 -9.96 -20.67 -23.78
N VAL A 204 -10.03 -19.38 -23.46
CA VAL A 204 -9.56 -18.83 -22.18
C VAL A 204 -10.71 -18.14 -21.49
N ASN A 205 -10.73 -18.20 -20.16
CA ASN A 205 -11.80 -17.60 -19.38
C ASN A 205 -11.37 -16.22 -18.89
N GLY A 206 -12.24 -15.24 -19.07
CA GLY A 206 -12.02 -13.85 -18.74
C GLY A 206 -12.99 -13.35 -17.68
N LEU A 207 -12.48 -12.60 -16.70
CA LEU A 207 -13.29 -11.85 -15.76
C LEU A 207 -13.25 -10.37 -16.11
N MET A 208 -14.40 -9.80 -16.44
CA MET A 208 -14.57 -8.36 -16.61
C MET A 208 -14.56 -7.69 -15.23
N LEU A 209 -13.56 -6.85 -14.97
CA LEU A 209 -13.43 -6.14 -13.70
C LEU A 209 -14.32 -4.89 -13.70
N GLU A 210 -15.26 -4.87 -12.77
CA GLU A 210 -16.13 -3.73 -12.50
C GLU A 210 -16.36 -3.55 -11.00
N ASP A 211 -16.28 -2.30 -10.54
CA ASP A 211 -16.25 -1.99 -9.11
C ASP A 211 -17.59 -2.29 -8.44
N GLY A 212 -17.53 -2.95 -7.27
CA GLY A 212 -18.70 -3.31 -6.47
C GLY A 212 -19.58 -4.42 -7.07
N ARG A 213 -19.14 -5.09 -8.14
CA ARG A 213 -19.90 -6.21 -8.73
C ARG A 213 -19.76 -7.49 -7.91
N ARG A 214 -20.86 -8.23 -7.82
CA ARG A 214 -20.94 -9.52 -7.11
C ARG A 214 -21.59 -10.57 -8.00
N ARG A 215 -21.31 -11.84 -7.72
CA ARG A 215 -21.86 -13.01 -8.43
C ARG A 215 -21.64 -12.95 -9.95
N GLN A 216 -20.48 -12.46 -10.37
CA GLN A 216 -20.06 -12.47 -11.76
C GLN A 216 -19.61 -13.87 -12.16
N SER A 217 -19.78 -14.22 -13.44
CA SER A 217 -19.25 -15.44 -14.04
C SER A 217 -18.11 -15.09 -14.99
N LEU A 218 -17.28 -16.08 -15.30
CA LEU A 218 -16.27 -15.92 -16.33
C LEU A 218 -16.94 -15.91 -17.71
N THR A 219 -16.43 -15.05 -18.58
CA THR A 219 -16.83 -14.97 -19.98
C THR A 219 -15.78 -15.71 -20.81
N PRO A 220 -16.17 -16.62 -21.73
CA PRO A 220 -15.20 -17.30 -22.58
C PRO A 220 -14.68 -16.37 -23.68
N TRP A 221 -13.38 -16.43 -23.93
CA TRP A 221 -12.66 -15.73 -24.99
C TRP A 221 -11.88 -16.74 -25.84
N VAL A 222 -11.61 -16.40 -27.10
CA VAL A 222 -10.79 -17.24 -27.99
C VAL A 222 -9.39 -16.62 -28.09
N GLN A 223 -8.37 -17.35 -27.67
CA GLN A 223 -6.97 -16.97 -27.85
C GLN A 223 -6.42 -17.67 -29.08
N VAL A 224 -5.98 -16.90 -30.08
CA VAL A 224 -5.41 -17.37 -31.33
C VAL A 224 -3.91 -17.11 -31.35
N PHE A 225 -3.13 -18.05 -31.88
CA PHE A 225 -1.67 -17.97 -31.93
C PHE A 225 -1.15 -17.92 -33.37
N GLU A 226 -0.13 -17.09 -33.58
CA GLU A 226 0.66 -17.04 -34.81
C GLU A 226 2.12 -16.82 -34.44
N ASN A 227 2.97 -17.82 -34.66
CA ASN A 227 4.38 -17.81 -34.24
C ASN A 227 4.50 -17.46 -32.74
N ASP A 228 5.20 -16.37 -32.40
CA ASP A 228 5.39 -15.88 -31.03
C ASP A 228 4.31 -14.88 -30.56
N ARG A 229 3.28 -14.62 -31.38
CA ARG A 229 2.21 -13.67 -31.08
C ARG A 229 0.93 -14.39 -30.73
N SER A 230 0.20 -13.87 -29.75
CA SER A 230 -1.15 -14.32 -29.43
C SER A 230 -2.12 -13.14 -29.42
N MET A 231 -3.35 -13.37 -29.86
CA MET A 231 -4.42 -12.37 -29.88
C MET A 231 -5.67 -12.94 -29.23
N LEU A 232 -6.31 -12.14 -28.37
CA LEU A 232 -7.63 -12.44 -27.84
C LEU A 232 -8.70 -11.92 -28.80
N ILE A 233 -9.73 -12.72 -29.00
CA ILE A 233 -10.89 -12.41 -29.83
C ILE A 233 -12.14 -12.71 -29.03
N ASP A 234 -13.05 -11.74 -29.01
CA ASP A 234 -14.38 -11.94 -28.46
C ASP A 234 -15.17 -12.90 -29.39
N PRO A 235 -15.65 -14.06 -28.90
CA PRO A 235 -16.34 -15.05 -29.73
C PRO A 235 -17.71 -14.59 -30.25
N VAL A 236 -18.27 -13.50 -29.71
CA VAL A 236 -19.58 -12.95 -30.08
C VAL A 236 -19.41 -11.79 -31.06
N THR A 237 -18.61 -10.78 -30.69
CA THR A 237 -18.46 -9.54 -31.46
C THR A 237 -17.37 -9.62 -32.52
N GLY A 238 -16.38 -10.48 -32.34
CA GLY A 238 -15.19 -10.55 -33.19
C GLY A 238 -14.20 -9.41 -32.95
N GLU A 239 -14.41 -8.61 -31.90
CA GLU A 239 -13.44 -7.59 -31.50
C GLU A 239 -12.10 -8.22 -31.14
N GLN A 240 -11.03 -7.63 -31.66
CA GLN A 240 -9.66 -8.07 -31.45
C GLN A 240 -9.01 -7.28 -30.34
N GLY A 241 -8.22 -7.97 -29.52
CA GLY A 241 -7.43 -7.36 -28.47
C GLY A 241 -8.04 -7.58 -27.08
N ARG A 242 -7.34 -7.06 -26.09
CA ARG A 242 -7.67 -7.23 -24.67
C ARG A 242 -8.22 -5.92 -24.12
N PRO A 243 -9.46 -5.89 -23.61
CA PRO A 243 -9.96 -4.74 -22.84
C PRO A 243 -9.09 -4.48 -21.60
N ASP A 244 -8.92 -3.21 -21.23
CA ASP A 244 -8.08 -2.82 -20.08
C ASP A 244 -8.58 -3.40 -18.74
N ASN A 245 -9.87 -3.69 -18.64
CA ASN A 245 -10.52 -4.27 -17.47
C ASN A 245 -10.73 -5.79 -17.58
N LEU A 246 -10.16 -6.47 -18.57
CA LEU A 246 -10.23 -7.93 -18.69
C LEU A 246 -9.12 -8.60 -17.90
N LEU A 247 -9.45 -9.41 -16.89
CA LEU A 247 -8.53 -10.30 -16.19
C LEU A 247 -8.67 -11.73 -16.75
N LEU A 248 -7.59 -12.33 -17.24
CA LEU A 248 -7.64 -13.75 -17.62
C LEU A 248 -7.57 -14.63 -16.37
N TRP A 249 -8.48 -15.59 -16.28
CA TRP A 249 -8.59 -16.52 -15.17
C TRP A 249 -8.30 -17.94 -15.67
N GLY A 250 -7.17 -18.52 -15.25
CA GLY A 250 -6.75 -19.85 -15.71
C GLY A 250 -6.30 -19.87 -17.17
N ALA A 251 -5.19 -19.19 -17.49
CA ALA A 251 -4.71 -19.01 -18.87
C ALA A 251 -4.22 -20.31 -19.58
N GLY A 252 -4.21 -21.45 -18.89
CA GLY A 252 -3.73 -22.74 -19.43
C GLY A 252 -4.72 -23.51 -20.31
N GLY A 253 -5.94 -23.02 -20.52
CA GLY A 253 -6.97 -23.72 -21.32
C GLY A 253 -7.60 -24.95 -20.64
N GLN A 254 -7.27 -25.19 -19.38
CA GLN A 254 -7.87 -26.23 -18.53
C GLN A 254 -9.19 -25.75 -17.91
N SER A 255 -9.98 -26.68 -17.36
CA SER A 255 -11.19 -26.32 -16.62
C SER A 255 -10.86 -25.40 -15.44
N VAL A 256 -11.66 -24.35 -15.26
CA VAL A 256 -11.50 -23.40 -14.16
C VAL A 256 -11.80 -24.06 -12.82
N LEU A 257 -12.81 -24.94 -12.78
CA LEU A 257 -13.26 -25.60 -11.56
C LEU A 257 -13.50 -27.08 -11.85
N GLU A 258 -12.85 -27.94 -11.08
CA GLU A 258 -13.09 -29.38 -11.06
C GLU A 258 -13.47 -29.78 -9.64
N VAL A 259 -14.52 -30.60 -9.51
CA VAL A 259 -15.02 -31.09 -8.23
C VAL A 259 -15.24 -32.59 -8.33
N GLU A 260 -14.52 -33.34 -7.51
CA GLU A 260 -14.70 -34.77 -7.29
C GLU A 260 -15.40 -34.98 -5.93
N GLY A 261 -16.34 -35.93 -5.84
CA GLY A 261 -17.09 -36.20 -4.60
C GLY A 261 -18.19 -35.19 -4.28
N GLY A 262 -18.65 -34.45 -5.29
CA GLY A 262 -19.78 -33.53 -5.17
C GLY A 262 -20.44 -33.20 -6.50
N SER A 263 -21.63 -32.62 -6.42
CA SER A 263 -22.47 -32.25 -7.57
C SER A 263 -22.89 -30.78 -7.51
N ARG A 264 -23.42 -30.28 -8.64
CA ARG A 264 -23.89 -28.87 -8.78
C ARG A 264 -22.82 -27.84 -8.39
N SER A 265 -21.60 -28.06 -8.88
CA SER A 265 -20.48 -27.16 -8.64
C SER A 265 -20.60 -25.89 -9.49
N GLN A 266 -20.35 -24.75 -8.88
CA GLN A 266 -20.26 -23.46 -9.55
C GLN A 266 -19.25 -22.56 -8.84
N VAL A 267 -18.57 -21.72 -9.61
CA VAL A 267 -17.72 -20.63 -9.09
C VAL A 267 -18.35 -19.30 -9.48
N THR A 268 -18.45 -18.39 -8.50
CA THR A 268 -18.90 -17.02 -8.73
C THR A 268 -17.86 -16.04 -8.21
N PHE A 269 -17.78 -14.88 -8.84
CA PHE A 269 -16.77 -13.87 -8.53
C PHE A 269 -17.42 -12.61 -7.98
N SER A 270 -16.80 -12.06 -6.94
CA SER A 270 -17.10 -10.72 -6.42
C SER A 270 -15.83 -9.90 -6.51
N MET A 271 -15.98 -8.62 -6.87
CA MET A 271 -14.83 -7.75 -7.00
C MET A 271 -15.14 -6.36 -6.47
N ILE A 272 -14.14 -5.77 -5.85
CA ILE A 272 -14.19 -4.40 -5.35
C ILE A 272 -12.85 -3.73 -5.65
N ARG A 273 -12.92 -2.46 -6.02
CA ARG A 273 -11.74 -1.66 -6.29
C ARG A 273 -11.44 -0.78 -5.09
N HIS A 274 -10.22 -0.90 -4.59
CA HIS A 274 -9.70 -0.04 -3.55
C HIS A 274 -8.50 0.75 -4.08
N ASN A 275 -8.38 1.99 -3.62
CA ASN A 275 -7.22 2.80 -3.91
C ASN A 275 -6.25 2.69 -2.74
N GLU A 276 -5.17 1.95 -2.95
CA GLU A 276 -4.09 1.86 -1.97
C GLU A 276 -3.02 2.89 -2.31
N PRO A 277 -2.38 3.54 -1.32
CA PRO A 277 -1.18 4.32 -1.56
C PRO A 277 -0.16 3.43 -2.29
N ALA A 278 0.47 3.91 -3.37
CA ALA A 278 1.34 3.09 -4.22
C ALA A 278 2.44 2.34 -3.42
N ALA A 279 2.93 2.96 -2.34
CA ALA A 279 3.91 2.36 -1.43
C ALA A 279 3.41 1.07 -0.74
N VAL A 280 2.10 0.95 -0.49
CA VAL A 280 1.46 -0.24 0.12
C VAL A 280 1.22 -1.33 -0.93
N ALA A 281 0.87 -0.96 -2.16
CA ALA A 281 0.69 -1.92 -3.24
C ALA A 281 2.01 -2.61 -3.63
N VAL A 282 3.11 -1.85 -3.73
CA VAL A 282 4.46 -2.39 -3.97
C VAL A 282 4.93 -3.29 -2.82
N ARG A 283 4.48 -3.04 -1.59
CA ARG A 283 4.87 -3.78 -0.36
C ARG A 283 4.45 -5.25 -0.40
N ASN A 284 3.22 -5.53 -0.81
CA ASN A 284 2.69 -6.91 -0.84
C ASN A 284 3.43 -7.78 -1.86
N GLN A 285 3.95 -7.18 -2.93
CA GLN A 285 4.72 -7.85 -3.97
C GLN A 285 6.07 -8.43 -3.47
N LEU A 286 6.65 -7.87 -2.41
CA LEU A 286 8.03 -8.16 -1.98
C LEU A 286 8.14 -9.20 -0.86
N ALA A 287 7.02 -9.80 -0.44
CA ALA A 287 6.99 -10.76 0.67
C ALA A 287 7.69 -12.10 0.38
N GLU A 288 8.08 -12.38 -0.88
CA GLU A 288 8.79 -13.61 -1.26
C GLU A 288 10.34 -13.51 -1.22
N ASP A 289 10.93 -12.31 -1.17
CA ASP A 289 12.39 -12.15 -1.18
C ASP A 289 12.99 -12.05 0.25
N THR A 290 13.52 -13.18 0.70
CA THR A 290 14.01 -13.49 2.06
C THR A 290 15.10 -12.58 2.63
N LEU A 291 15.73 -11.70 1.84
CA LEU A 291 16.78 -10.78 2.30
C LEU A 291 16.26 -9.37 2.68
N LEU A 292 14.99 -9.05 2.41
CA LEU A 292 14.39 -7.72 2.67
C LEU A 292 13.34 -7.70 3.80
N ASN A 293 13.24 -8.78 4.58
CA ASN A 293 12.34 -8.89 5.75
C ASN A 293 12.65 -7.93 6.92
N PHE A 294 13.69 -7.08 6.82
CA PHE A 294 14.03 -6.03 7.79
C PHE A 294 13.46 -4.65 7.42
N SER A 295 12.28 -4.60 6.81
CA SER A 295 11.60 -3.34 6.48
C SER A 295 10.59 -2.99 7.58
N ILE A 296 10.64 -1.77 8.12
CA ILE A 296 9.66 -1.21 9.09
C ILE A 296 8.20 -1.38 8.59
N HIS A 297 8.02 -1.53 7.28
CA HIS A 297 6.72 -1.67 6.63
C HIS A 297 6.12 -3.08 6.70
N SER A 298 6.87 -4.12 7.12
CA SER A 298 6.35 -5.48 7.38
C SER A 298 5.64 -5.62 8.73
N LEU A 299 5.81 -4.64 9.61
CA LEU A 299 5.20 -4.62 10.94
C LEU A 299 3.69 -4.37 10.86
N PRO A 300 2.88 -4.84 11.82
CA PRO A 300 1.47 -4.47 11.94
C PRO A 300 1.26 -2.95 11.88
N LEU A 301 0.12 -2.50 11.35
CA LEU A 301 -0.18 -1.06 11.15
C LEU A 301 -0.04 -0.23 12.44
N GLU A 302 -0.35 -0.84 13.58
CA GLU A 302 -0.21 -0.24 14.91
C GLU A 302 1.26 0.06 15.24
N GLU A 303 2.17 -0.89 15.00
CA GLU A 303 3.61 -0.71 15.22
C GLU A 303 4.23 0.30 14.24
N GLN A 304 3.76 0.33 13.00
CA GLN A 304 4.21 1.32 12.00
C GLN A 304 3.92 2.76 12.43
N SER A 305 2.82 3.00 13.15
CA SER A 305 2.46 4.33 13.64
C SER A 305 3.51 4.90 14.62
N LEU A 306 4.12 4.02 15.41
CA LEU A 306 5.20 4.35 16.34
C LEU A 306 6.46 4.73 15.56
N PHE A 307 6.85 3.93 14.56
CA PHE A 307 8.01 4.22 13.72
C PHE A 307 7.85 5.49 12.88
N LYS A 308 6.65 5.76 12.33
CA LYS A 308 6.33 7.03 11.67
C LYS A 308 6.65 8.23 12.57
N THR A 309 6.33 8.11 13.85
CA THR A 309 6.56 9.16 14.83
C THR A 309 8.05 9.31 15.16
N ILE A 310 8.76 8.19 15.38
CA ILE A 310 10.21 8.20 15.68
C ILE A 310 11.02 8.80 14.54
N LEU A 311 10.69 8.44 13.29
CA LEU A 311 11.39 8.93 12.10
C LEU A 311 11.20 10.44 11.88
N LEU A 312 10.17 11.07 12.47
CA LEU A 312 9.99 12.52 12.40
C LEU A 312 10.89 13.29 13.39
N ILE A 313 11.45 12.65 14.42
CA ILE A 313 12.25 13.33 15.46
C ILE A 313 13.45 14.09 14.86
N PRO A 314 14.21 13.55 13.88
CA PRO A 314 15.33 14.27 13.26
C PRO A 314 14.91 15.53 12.50
N ILE A 315 13.68 15.59 11.96
CA ILE A 315 13.13 16.83 11.39
C ILE A 315 12.97 17.89 12.47
N GLY A 316 12.38 17.51 13.61
CA GLY A 316 12.25 18.40 14.76
C GLY A 316 13.62 18.92 15.23
N ALA A 317 14.61 18.03 15.33
CA ALA A 317 15.98 18.40 15.69
C ALA A 317 16.60 19.38 14.69
N LEU A 318 16.42 19.16 13.38
CA LEU A 318 16.90 20.07 12.34
C LEU A 318 16.30 21.47 12.50
N VAL A 319 14.99 21.57 12.78
CA VAL A 319 14.32 22.87 13.04
C VAL A 319 14.92 23.54 14.26
N VAL A 320 15.15 22.82 15.37
CA VAL A 320 15.78 23.41 16.57
C VAL A 320 17.19 23.92 16.27
N VAL A 321 18.00 23.12 15.58
CA VAL A 321 19.37 23.51 15.21
C VAL A 321 19.35 24.76 14.33
N LEU A 322 18.44 24.83 13.36
CA LEU A 322 18.29 25.99 12.48
C LEU A 322 17.92 27.26 13.27
N LEU A 323 16.91 27.18 14.14
CA LEU A 323 16.45 28.31 14.94
C LEU A 323 17.49 28.75 15.98
N ARG A 324 18.25 27.81 16.55
CA ARG A 324 19.26 28.12 17.56
C ARG A 324 20.56 28.64 16.96
N VAL A 325 21.03 28.04 15.87
CA VAL A 325 22.33 28.35 15.26
C VAL A 325 22.23 29.51 14.27
N LEU A 326 21.24 29.53 13.38
CA LEU A 326 21.10 30.60 12.38
C LEU A 326 20.35 31.82 12.93
N ILE A 327 19.23 31.61 13.63
CA ILE A 327 18.41 32.73 14.12
C ILE A 327 18.92 33.24 15.46
N GLY A 328 19.22 32.34 16.41
CA GLY A 328 19.69 32.68 17.75
C GLY A 328 18.60 32.72 18.81
N ILE A 329 17.52 31.97 18.64
CA ILE A 329 16.44 31.88 19.64
C ILE A 329 16.97 31.19 20.89
N LYS A 330 16.77 31.82 22.05
CA LYS A 330 17.06 31.22 23.36
C LYS A 330 15.96 30.22 23.72
N THR A 331 16.33 28.97 23.98
CA THR A 331 15.42 27.90 24.40
C THR A 331 15.93 27.27 25.69
N SER A 332 15.03 26.67 26.48
CA SER A 332 15.35 25.96 27.75
C SER A 332 16.03 24.59 27.53
N GLY A 333 16.92 24.52 26.54
CA GLY A 333 17.63 23.30 26.10
C GLY A 333 17.55 23.06 24.59
N THR A 334 18.37 22.13 24.08
CA THR A 334 18.34 21.67 22.67
C THR A 334 17.19 20.69 22.41
N PHE A 335 16.89 19.82 23.36
CA PHE A 335 15.98 18.69 23.15
C PHE A 335 14.54 18.99 23.55
N MET A 336 14.35 19.89 24.51
CA MET A 336 13.03 20.20 25.06
C MET A 336 12.01 20.67 24.01
N PRO A 337 12.33 21.57 23.06
CA PRO A 337 11.36 21.96 22.04
C PRO A 337 10.89 20.79 21.16
N VAL A 338 11.77 19.81 20.90
CA VAL A 338 11.42 18.60 20.13
C VAL A 338 10.46 17.72 20.93
N LEU A 339 10.68 17.55 22.23
CA LEU A 339 9.77 16.81 23.10
C LEU A 339 8.40 17.47 23.20
N ILE A 340 8.35 18.80 23.34
CA ILE A 340 7.08 19.55 23.37
C ILE A 340 6.34 19.40 22.03
N ALA A 341 7.05 19.48 20.90
CA ALA A 341 6.47 19.26 19.58
C ALA A 341 5.87 17.85 19.44
N LEU A 342 6.58 16.83 19.98
CA LEU A 342 6.12 15.45 19.99
C LEU A 342 4.86 15.26 20.84
N ALA A 343 4.74 15.97 21.97
CA ALA A 343 3.51 16.01 22.76
C ALA A 343 2.33 16.61 21.97
N PHE A 344 2.56 17.65 21.16
CA PHE A 344 1.53 18.24 20.29
C PHE A 344 1.11 17.33 19.13
N ILE A 345 1.99 16.47 18.63
CA ILE A 345 1.63 15.45 17.62
C ILE A 345 0.57 14.50 18.16
N GLN A 346 0.65 14.11 19.43
CA GLN A 346 -0.30 13.17 20.04
C GLN A 346 -1.59 13.84 20.53
N THR A 347 -1.53 15.10 20.96
CA THR A 347 -2.67 15.79 21.58
C THR A 347 -3.41 16.75 20.64
N THR A 348 -2.86 17.03 19.45
CA THR A 348 -3.20 18.15 18.55
C THR A 348 -2.67 19.49 19.03
N LEU A 349 -2.35 20.39 18.09
CA LEU A 349 -1.70 21.67 18.40
C LEU A 349 -2.54 22.57 19.31
N PHE A 350 -3.84 22.71 19.02
CA PHE A 350 -4.69 23.68 19.72
C PHE A 350 -4.94 23.28 21.17
N THR A 351 -5.43 22.06 21.39
CA THR A 351 -5.69 21.55 22.75
C THR A 351 -4.38 21.31 23.50
N GLY A 352 -3.33 20.84 22.80
CA GLY A 352 -1.99 20.66 23.36
C GLY A 352 -1.38 21.99 23.84
N LEU A 353 -1.51 23.07 23.06
CA LEU A 353 -1.00 24.39 23.44
C LEU A 353 -1.71 24.95 24.68
N ILE A 354 -3.04 24.90 24.71
CA ILE A 354 -3.83 25.36 25.86
C ILE A 354 -3.50 24.52 27.10
N GLY A 355 -3.48 23.19 26.97
CA GLY A 355 -3.15 22.27 28.05
C GLY A 355 -1.73 22.48 28.58
N PHE A 356 -0.75 22.64 27.68
CA PHE A 356 0.64 22.91 28.03
C PHE A 356 0.76 24.22 28.83
N LEU A 357 0.19 25.32 28.33
CA LEU A 357 0.27 26.61 29.00
C LEU A 357 -0.40 26.58 30.38
N LEU A 358 -1.56 25.96 30.50
CA LEU A 358 -2.28 25.83 31.77
C LEU A 358 -1.47 24.99 32.77
N VAL A 359 -1.02 23.81 32.36
CA VAL A 359 -0.28 22.89 33.24
C VAL A 359 1.06 23.49 33.67
N VAL A 360 1.79 24.14 32.75
CA VAL A 360 3.06 24.80 33.09
C VAL A 360 2.84 25.99 34.01
N ALA A 361 1.84 26.84 33.75
CA ALA A 361 1.55 28.00 34.60
C ALA A 361 1.19 27.57 36.03
N VAL A 362 0.25 26.63 36.18
CA VAL A 362 -0.16 26.13 37.51
C VAL A 362 1.00 25.39 38.19
N GLY A 363 1.76 24.58 37.44
CA GLY A 363 2.93 23.86 37.97
C GLY A 363 4.01 24.79 38.51
N LEU A 364 4.31 25.89 37.82
CA LEU A 364 5.25 26.92 38.28
C LEU A 364 4.75 27.62 39.56
N VAL A 365 3.46 27.96 39.63
CA VAL A 365 2.85 28.59 40.82
C VAL A 365 2.95 27.67 42.04
N ILE A 366 2.60 26.40 41.88
CA ILE A 366 2.62 25.43 42.96
C ILE A 366 4.06 25.17 43.41
N ARG A 367 5.00 25.09 42.47
CA ARG A 367 6.41 24.93 42.85
C ARG A 367 6.94 26.16 43.59
N SER A 368 6.58 27.37 43.17
CA SER A 368 6.90 28.59 43.91
C SER A 368 6.31 28.58 45.32
N TYR A 369 5.15 27.97 45.54
CA TYR A 369 4.59 27.79 46.88
C TYR A 369 5.38 26.75 47.68
N LEU A 370 5.67 25.59 47.08
CA LEU A 370 6.43 24.50 47.70
C LEU A 370 7.88 24.87 48.01
N SER A 371 8.48 25.86 47.32
CA SER A 371 9.85 26.31 47.61
C SER A 371 9.95 27.09 48.93
N HIS A 372 8.84 27.64 49.43
CA HIS A 372 8.77 28.25 50.77
C HIS A 372 8.72 27.20 51.88
N LEU A 373 8.30 25.98 51.54
CA LEU A 373 8.38 24.84 52.43
C LEU A 373 9.80 24.30 52.28
N ASN A 374 10.59 24.26 53.35
CA ASN A 374 11.98 23.77 53.36
C ASN A 374 12.07 22.25 53.09
N LEU A 375 11.61 21.82 51.92
CA LEU A 375 11.51 20.45 51.46
C LEU A 375 12.79 20.04 50.74
N LEU A 376 13.17 18.77 50.94
CA LEU A 376 14.21 18.11 50.15
C LEU A 376 13.85 18.13 48.65
N LEU A 377 14.86 18.25 47.78
CA LEU A 377 14.70 18.34 46.33
C LEU A 377 13.81 17.21 45.77
N VAL A 378 14.04 15.98 46.24
CA VAL A 378 13.29 14.79 45.80
C VAL A 378 11.80 14.89 46.16
N ALA A 379 11.47 15.35 47.37
CA ALA A 379 10.09 15.52 47.80
C ALA A 379 9.36 16.60 46.98
N ARG A 380 10.08 17.66 46.61
CA ARG A 380 9.56 18.76 45.77
C ARG A 380 9.22 18.28 44.36
N VAL A 381 10.12 17.53 43.72
CA VAL A 381 9.89 16.99 42.35
C VAL A 381 8.70 16.03 42.34
N SER A 382 8.59 15.13 43.32
CA SER A 382 7.45 14.20 43.44
C SER A 382 6.12 14.92 43.62
N ALA A 383 6.07 15.97 44.45
CA ALA A 383 4.86 16.76 44.67
C ALA A 383 4.37 17.48 43.40
N VAL A 384 5.31 17.99 42.60
CA VAL A 384 5.01 18.61 41.29
C VAL A 384 4.43 17.58 40.33
N ILE A 385 5.04 16.39 40.20
CA ILE A 385 4.53 15.32 39.33
C ILE A 385 3.11 14.91 39.74
N ILE A 386 2.87 14.67 41.03
CA ILE A 386 1.53 14.28 41.54
C ILE A 386 0.49 15.34 41.20
N THR A 387 0.85 16.62 41.33
CA THR A 387 -0.08 17.71 41.04
C THR A 387 -0.34 17.86 39.54
N VAL A 388 0.68 17.69 38.70
CA VAL A 388 0.52 17.66 37.24
C VAL A 388 -0.44 16.53 36.83
N ILE A 389 -0.28 15.33 37.40
CA ILE A 389 -1.19 14.21 37.18
C ILE A 389 -2.62 14.59 37.58
N ALA A 390 -2.80 15.22 38.75
CA ALA A 390 -4.11 15.64 39.24
C ALA A 390 -4.78 16.69 38.31
N ILE A 391 -4.03 17.70 37.86
CA ILE A 391 -4.52 18.75 36.96
C ILE A 391 -4.91 18.15 35.61
N ILE A 392 -4.05 17.32 35.04
CA ILE A 392 -4.31 16.64 33.76
C ILE A 392 -5.57 15.77 33.88
N SER A 393 -5.69 15.00 34.96
CA SER A 393 -6.85 14.13 35.20
C SER A 393 -8.14 14.92 35.32
N LEU A 394 -8.11 16.03 36.06
CA LEU A 394 -9.27 16.92 36.20
C LEU A 394 -9.65 17.57 34.86
N PHE A 395 -8.66 18.03 34.09
CA PHE A 395 -8.86 18.62 32.78
C PHE A 395 -9.47 17.61 31.79
N SER A 396 -8.99 16.37 31.75
CA SER A 396 -9.55 15.31 30.91
C SER A 396 -11.02 15.03 31.23
N VAL A 397 -11.37 14.97 32.52
CA VAL A 397 -12.77 14.76 32.95
C VAL A 397 -13.65 15.96 32.56
N LEU A 398 -13.15 17.19 32.71
CA LEU A 398 -13.87 18.39 32.28
C LEU A 398 -14.06 18.45 30.77
N ALA A 399 -13.01 18.16 30.00
CA ALA A 399 -13.04 18.14 28.53
C ALA A 399 -14.04 17.10 28.01
N TYR A 400 -14.08 15.91 28.62
CA TYR A 400 -15.05 14.88 28.31
C TYR A 400 -16.49 15.36 28.53
N ARG A 401 -16.77 16.02 29.66
CA ARG A 401 -18.11 16.58 29.95
C ARG A 401 -18.51 17.72 29.02
N LEU A 402 -17.55 18.47 28.48
CA LEU A 402 -17.79 19.56 27.53
C LEU A 402 -17.97 19.08 26.08
N GLY A 403 -17.98 17.77 25.83
CA GLY A 403 -18.09 17.20 24.47
C GLY A 403 -16.86 17.41 23.60
N LEU A 404 -15.74 17.82 24.20
CA LEU A 404 -14.45 17.93 23.51
C LEU A 404 -13.82 16.54 23.44
N ASN A 405 -14.16 15.77 22.40
CA ASN A 405 -13.60 14.43 22.14
C ASN A 405 -12.06 14.40 22.02
N ALA A 406 -11.40 15.55 21.98
CA ALA A 406 -9.94 15.71 21.94
C ALA A 406 -9.24 15.58 23.32
N GLY A 407 -9.99 15.52 24.44
CA GLY A 407 -9.40 15.44 25.79
C GLY A 407 -9.09 14.02 26.29
N LEU A 408 -9.39 12.98 25.51
CA LEU A 408 -9.40 11.59 25.96
C LEU A 408 -8.07 10.82 25.78
N THR A 409 -7.05 11.42 25.15
CA THR A 409 -5.81 10.71 24.79
C THR A 409 -4.56 11.36 25.40
N ILE A 410 -4.60 11.75 26.68
CA ILE A 410 -3.37 12.12 27.39
C ILE A 410 -2.66 10.83 27.83
N THR A 411 -1.72 10.37 27.01
CA THR A 411 -0.87 9.20 27.30
C THR A 411 0.21 9.56 28.33
N PHE A 412 0.89 8.55 28.89
CA PHE A 412 1.99 8.74 29.86
C PHE A 412 3.14 9.61 29.29
N PHE A 413 3.34 9.58 27.98
CA PHE A 413 4.50 10.20 27.36
C PHE A 413 4.47 11.74 27.35
N PRO A 414 3.40 12.41 26.85
CA PRO A 414 3.20 13.85 27.04
C PRO A 414 3.22 14.29 28.50
N MET A 415 2.67 13.47 29.42
CA MET A 415 2.67 13.75 30.85
C MET A 415 4.10 13.85 31.42
N ILE A 416 4.96 12.89 31.11
CA ILE A 416 6.38 12.91 31.52
C ILE A 416 7.10 14.14 30.96
N ILE A 417 6.85 14.47 29.69
CA ILE A 417 7.45 15.65 29.04
C ILE A 417 7.01 16.95 29.72
N LEU A 418 5.72 17.08 30.05
CA LEU A 418 5.18 18.24 30.75
C LEU A 418 5.79 18.39 32.14
N SER A 419 5.84 17.30 32.92
CA SER A 419 6.48 17.31 34.25
C SER A 419 7.94 17.71 34.19
N TRP A 420 8.71 17.14 33.25
CA TRP A 420 10.11 17.51 33.02
C TRP A 420 10.27 18.99 32.63
N THR A 421 9.36 19.49 31.79
CA THR A 421 9.35 20.89 31.37
C THR A 421 9.10 21.81 32.56
N ILE A 422 8.14 21.49 33.43
CA ILE A 422 7.88 22.26 34.67
C ILE A 422 9.09 22.23 35.58
N GLU A 423 9.71 21.06 35.76
CA GLU A 423 10.91 20.91 36.58
C GLU A 423 12.03 21.83 36.09
N ARG A 424 12.37 21.76 34.82
CA ARG A 424 13.44 22.58 34.23
C ARG A 424 13.10 24.07 34.26
N MET A 425 11.87 24.46 33.91
CA MET A 425 11.43 25.86 33.92
C MET A 425 11.41 26.46 35.31
N SER A 426 11.07 25.68 36.33
CA SER A 426 11.06 26.19 37.68
C SER A 426 12.44 26.21 38.33
N ILE A 427 13.39 25.35 37.92
CA ILE A 427 14.80 25.54 38.30
C ILE A 427 15.30 26.86 37.70
N LEU A 428 15.01 27.09 36.41
CA LEU A 428 15.36 28.34 35.71
C LEU A 428 14.71 29.57 36.38
N TRP A 429 13.48 29.45 36.88
CA TRP A 429 12.81 30.51 37.62
C TRP A 429 13.56 30.87 38.91
N GLU A 430 14.01 29.85 39.64
CA GLU A 430 14.75 30.01 40.90
C GLU A 430 16.18 30.56 40.65
N GLU A 431 16.85 30.14 39.58
CA GLU A 431 18.24 30.50 39.27
C GLU A 431 18.41 31.83 38.52
N GLU A 432 17.62 32.05 37.46
CA GLU A 432 17.79 33.18 36.52
C GLU A 432 16.59 34.16 36.56
N GLY A 433 15.54 33.83 37.30
CA GLY A 433 14.36 34.68 37.51
C GLY A 433 13.25 34.54 36.46
N PRO A 434 12.08 35.17 36.71
CA PRO A 434 10.86 34.99 35.91
C PRO A 434 10.99 35.49 34.46
N LYS A 435 11.79 36.54 34.24
CA LYS A 435 12.01 37.12 32.92
C LYS A 435 12.69 36.13 31.97
N GLU A 436 13.70 35.42 32.47
CA GLU A 436 14.45 34.49 31.65
C GLU A 436 13.64 33.21 31.37
N VAL A 437 12.76 32.80 32.31
CA VAL A 437 11.76 31.74 32.06
C VAL A 437 10.78 32.12 30.96
N LEU A 438 10.29 33.36 30.93
CA LEU A 438 9.39 33.79 29.86
C LEU A 438 10.08 33.80 28.49
N ILE A 439 11.35 34.26 28.44
CA ILE A 439 12.14 34.28 27.20
C ILE A 439 12.47 32.87 26.72
N GLN A 440 13.06 32.04 27.56
CA GLN A 440 13.47 30.68 27.19
C GLN A 440 12.28 29.74 27.02
N GLY A 441 11.23 29.89 27.84
CA GLY A 441 9.97 29.15 27.72
C GLY A 441 9.19 29.52 26.47
N GLY A 442 9.04 30.81 26.20
CA GLY A 442 8.41 31.31 24.97
C GLY A 442 9.20 30.90 23.72
N GLY A 443 10.53 31.00 23.76
CA GLY A 443 11.41 30.54 22.69
C GLY A 443 11.32 29.04 22.44
N SER A 444 11.30 28.22 23.51
CA SER A 444 11.06 26.77 23.43
C SER A 444 9.70 26.45 22.82
N LEU A 445 8.64 27.15 23.24
CA LEU A 445 7.28 26.93 22.75
C LEU A 445 7.15 27.31 21.28
N LEU A 446 7.67 28.47 20.87
CA LEU A 446 7.70 28.91 19.47
C LEU A 446 8.44 27.89 18.59
N THR A 447 9.61 27.45 19.05
CA THR A 447 10.41 26.44 18.34
C THR A 447 9.66 25.11 18.25
N ALA A 448 8.95 24.70 19.30
CA ALA A 448 8.13 23.49 19.32
C ALA A 448 6.95 23.58 18.34
N VAL A 449 6.28 24.74 18.23
CA VAL A 449 5.20 24.95 17.26
C VAL A 449 5.73 24.85 15.83
N LEU A 450 6.86 25.47 15.52
CA LEU A 450 7.47 25.38 14.19
C LEU A 450 7.94 23.95 13.86
N ALA A 451 8.54 23.25 14.83
CA ALA A 451 8.92 21.86 14.68
C ALA A 451 7.69 20.97 14.46
N TYR A 452 6.61 21.18 15.20
CA TYR A 452 5.33 20.49 15.01
C TYR A 452 4.79 20.71 13.60
N LEU A 453 4.77 21.96 13.10
CA LEU A 453 4.28 22.27 11.76
C LEU A 453 5.11 21.58 10.66
N ALA A 454 6.44 21.53 10.82
CA ALA A 454 7.31 20.79 9.91
C ALA A 454 7.05 19.28 9.95
N MET A 455 6.95 18.70 11.15
CA MET A 455 6.70 17.26 11.34
C MET A 455 5.28 16.84 10.91
N ASN A 456 4.31 17.75 10.95
CA ASN A 456 2.93 17.49 10.56
C ASN A 456 2.68 17.71 9.05
N ASN A 457 3.68 18.17 8.29
CA ASN A 457 3.55 18.36 6.85
C ASN A 457 3.43 16.99 6.13
N PRO A 458 2.39 16.78 5.28
CA PRO A 458 2.18 15.51 4.57
C PRO A 458 3.38 15.06 3.72
N TRP A 459 4.07 16.01 3.09
CA TRP A 459 5.23 15.74 2.25
C TRP A 459 6.41 15.23 3.06
N ILE A 460 6.71 15.91 4.17
CA ILE A 460 7.82 15.52 5.06
C ILE A 460 7.55 14.15 5.67
N ARG A 461 6.31 13.90 6.13
CA ARG A 461 5.92 12.60 6.66
C ARG A 461 6.05 11.48 5.64
N HIS A 462 5.59 11.71 4.41
CA HIS A 462 5.69 10.75 3.30
C HIS A 462 7.15 10.44 2.97
N LEU A 463 7.97 11.47 2.75
CA LEU A 463 9.37 11.29 2.38
C LEU A 463 10.16 10.57 3.48
N THR A 464 9.99 10.99 4.72
CA THR A 464 10.78 10.48 5.85
C THR A 464 10.41 9.03 6.21
N PHE A 465 9.16 8.61 5.98
CA PHE A 465 8.71 7.24 6.23
C PHE A 465 9.03 6.28 5.07
N ASN A 466 8.87 6.74 3.82
CA ASN A 466 9.09 5.90 2.65
C ASN A 466 10.55 5.84 2.23
N PHE A 467 11.37 6.83 2.58
CA PHE A 467 12.77 6.88 2.17
C PHE A 467 13.69 7.05 3.39
N LEU A 468 14.22 5.93 3.91
CA LEU A 468 15.18 5.96 5.02
C LEU A 468 16.45 6.77 4.70
N GLY A 469 16.82 6.88 3.41
CA GLY A 469 17.93 7.71 2.96
C GLY A 469 17.80 9.19 3.35
N VAL A 470 16.57 9.68 3.55
CA VAL A 470 16.30 11.04 4.05
C VAL A 470 16.91 11.24 5.44
N GLN A 471 16.96 10.22 6.31
CA GLN A 471 17.58 10.34 7.63
C GLN A 471 19.07 10.68 7.55
N LEU A 472 19.78 10.08 6.58
CA LEU A 472 21.20 10.36 6.34
C LEU A 472 21.40 11.79 5.82
N ILE A 473 20.50 12.25 4.95
CA ILE A 473 20.50 13.64 4.45
C ILE A 473 20.26 14.62 5.61
N LEU A 474 19.26 14.37 6.46
CA LEU A 474 18.99 15.20 7.64
C LEU A 474 20.18 15.24 8.60
N MET A 475 20.82 14.08 8.85
CA MET A 475 22.02 14.01 9.66
C MET A 475 23.16 14.86 9.07
N ALA A 476 23.41 14.74 7.77
CA ALA A 476 24.43 15.53 7.08
C ALA A 476 24.16 17.05 7.19
N LEU A 477 22.89 17.47 7.06
CA LEU A 477 22.49 18.87 7.22
C LEU A 477 22.67 19.38 8.66
N ILE A 478 22.30 18.58 9.67
CA ILE A 478 22.51 18.93 11.08
C ILE A 478 24.00 19.09 11.38
N LEU A 479 24.86 18.18 10.89
CA LEU A 479 26.30 18.28 11.07
C LEU A 479 26.86 19.55 10.42
N LEU A 480 26.47 19.85 9.18
CA LEU A 480 26.87 21.08 8.48
C LEU A 480 26.50 22.34 9.27
N LEU A 481 25.27 22.41 9.78
CA LEU A 481 24.82 23.52 10.62
C LEU A 481 25.60 23.59 11.93
N GLY A 482 25.99 22.45 12.51
CA GLY A 482 26.81 22.39 13.72
C GLY A 482 28.20 23.02 13.56
N ASN A 483 28.74 23.08 12.34
CA ASN A 483 30.02 23.73 12.04
C ASN A 483 29.86 25.21 11.57
N TYR A 484 28.64 25.76 11.63
CA TYR A 484 28.40 27.15 11.25
C TYR A 484 28.94 28.10 12.33
N THR A 485 29.92 28.92 11.94
CA THR A 485 30.54 29.95 12.80
C THR A 485 30.14 31.37 12.41
N GLY A 486 29.15 31.55 11.54
CA GLY A 486 28.69 32.87 11.11
C GLY A 486 27.84 33.58 12.16
N TYR A 487 27.59 34.87 11.95
CA TYR A 487 26.75 35.67 12.85
C TYR A 487 25.29 35.19 12.84
N ARG A 488 24.64 35.28 14.01
CA ARG A 488 23.22 34.96 14.16
C ARG A 488 22.37 36.11 13.60
N LEU A 489 21.23 35.79 12.99
CA LEU A 489 20.30 36.78 12.43
C LEU A 489 19.83 37.81 13.47
N LEU A 490 19.59 37.38 14.71
CA LEU A 490 19.21 38.29 15.79
C LEU A 490 20.38 39.15 16.31
N GLU A 491 21.62 38.71 16.14
CA GLU A 491 22.82 39.48 16.51
C GLU A 491 23.11 40.58 15.49
N LEU A 492 22.84 40.36 14.20
CA LEU A 492 22.94 41.38 13.14
C LEU A 492 22.07 42.62 13.45
N ARG A 493 20.90 42.42 14.08
CA ARG A 493 20.02 43.53 14.49
C ARG A 493 20.58 44.36 15.65
N ARG A 494 21.45 43.77 16.49
CA ARG A 494 22.13 44.44 17.61
C ARG A 494 23.35 45.24 17.16
N PHE A 495 24.01 44.85 16.06
CA PHE A 495 25.20 45.54 15.52
C PHE A 495 24.89 46.62 14.48
N LYS A 496 23.62 46.82 14.12
CA LYS A 496 23.19 47.89 13.19
C LYS A 496 23.70 49.31 13.56
N PRO A 497 23.81 49.73 14.84
CA PRO A 497 24.30 51.06 15.18
C PRO A 497 25.84 51.20 15.18
N VAL A 498 26.61 50.15 14.86
CA VAL A 498 28.08 50.20 14.82
C VAL A 498 28.62 50.35 13.38
N THR A 499 27.73 50.28 12.39
CA THR A 499 28.06 50.44 10.95
C THR A 499 27.61 51.76 10.35
N GLU A 500 27.08 52.69 11.16
CA GLU A 500 26.64 54.02 10.73
C GLU A 500 27.57 55.18 11.13
N ASP A 501 28.78 54.89 11.63
CA ASP A 501 29.87 55.88 11.82
C ASP A 501 31.04 55.66 10.85
#